data_AF-A0A375BRQ3-F1
#
_entry.id   AF-A0A375BRQ3-F1
#
_cell.length_a   1.000
_cell.length_b   1.000
_cell.length_c   1.000
_cell.angle_alpha   90.00
_cell.angle_beta   90.00
_cell.angle_gamma   90.00
#
_symmetry.space_group_name_H-M   'P 1'
#
loop_
_entity.id
_entity.type
_entity.pdbx_description
1 polymer ?
#
loop_
_entity_poly.entity_id
_entity_poly.type
_entity_poly.pdbx_seq_one_letter_code
_entity_poly.pdbx_strand_id
1 'polypeptide(L)'
;MNQHYLSEPSPYYIDSWKTCEADIQKYHQEFQYQRTLVDSENTDKFLMLLRGIAAPNGVMMDDLYDSLGAFSFNATLDGFFYERVTSTRTRLVIKEISLYMRDVFTFHDRERKGGTQYLGHWNKSGFIIVPSAVAAGELSTADWLMYPVARGGIVSDATVFYPVRNKDYRDWQLKHKQGGDMVLYSDRERISLRPAKVLEFDL
;
A
#
# COMPACT_ATOMS: atom_id res chain seq x y z
N MET A 1 35.61 34.08 19.41
CA MET A 1 35.02 33.95 18.06
C MET A 1 34.78 32.46 17.85
N ASN A 2 33.53 32.11 17.52
CA ASN A 2 32.85 30.84 17.85
C ASN A 2 33.54 29.56 17.33
N GLN A 3 33.81 28.62 18.23
CA GLN A 3 34.01 27.21 17.88
C GLN A 3 32.63 26.58 17.65
N HIS A 4 32.38 26.17 16.41
CA HIS A 4 31.25 25.32 16.06
C HIS A 4 31.44 23.96 16.74
N TYR A 5 30.75 23.73 17.85
CA TYR A 5 30.53 22.39 18.38
C TYR A 5 29.63 21.63 17.40
N LEU A 6 30.24 20.89 16.48
CA LEU A 6 29.57 19.75 15.86
C LEU A 6 29.36 18.74 16.99
N SER A 7 28.14 18.72 17.56
CA SER A 7 27.78 17.73 18.55
C SER A 7 27.89 16.35 17.90
N GLU A 8 28.90 15.59 18.28
CA GLU A 8 28.92 14.16 17.95
C GLU A 8 27.59 13.56 18.44
N PRO A 9 26.92 12.73 17.62
CA PRO A 9 25.72 12.06 18.07
C PRO A 9 26.09 11.25 19.32
N SER A 10 25.35 11.48 20.41
CA SER A 10 25.43 10.66 21.63
C SER A 10 25.53 9.18 21.23
N PRO A 11 26.32 8.34 21.91
CA PRO A 11 26.41 6.91 21.60
C PRO A 11 25.05 6.18 21.67
N TYR A 12 24.03 6.84 22.22
CA TYR A 12 22.65 6.37 22.30
C TYR A 12 21.71 6.94 21.23
N TYR A 13 22.20 7.85 20.38
CA TYR A 13 21.42 8.40 19.28
C TYR A 13 21.37 7.41 18.13
N ILE A 14 20.15 7.03 17.78
CA ILE A 14 19.82 6.14 16.69
C ILE A 14 19.27 6.99 15.54
N ASP A 15 19.93 6.86 14.39
CA ASP A 15 19.40 7.24 13.09
C ASP A 15 18.90 5.96 12.42
N SER A 16 17.58 5.75 12.40
CA SER A 16 16.99 4.51 11.89
C SER A 16 17.20 4.34 10.39
N TRP A 17 17.25 5.43 9.61
CA TRP A 17 17.54 5.35 8.18
C TRP A 17 18.93 4.79 7.91
N LYS A 18 19.93 5.29 8.66
CA LYS A 18 21.29 4.78 8.60
C LYS A 18 21.40 3.34 9.13
N THR A 19 20.63 3.01 10.17
CA THR A 19 20.59 1.66 10.77
C THR A 19 20.02 0.63 9.80
N CYS A 20 19.07 1.04 8.97
CA CYS A 20 18.50 0.23 7.89
C CYS A 20 19.33 0.26 6.60
N GLU A 21 20.55 0.81 6.59
CA GLU A 21 21.44 0.86 5.41
C GLU A 21 20.79 1.54 4.20
N ALA A 22 19.91 2.52 4.44
CA ALA A 22 19.09 3.17 3.41
C ALA A 22 18.15 2.23 2.63
N ASP A 23 17.79 1.08 3.19
CA ASP A 23 16.75 0.19 2.68
C ASP A 23 15.38 0.60 3.25
N ILE A 24 14.52 1.15 2.39
CA ILE A 24 13.18 1.61 2.76
C ILE A 24 12.23 0.48 3.15
N GLN A 25 12.43 -0.74 2.63
CA GLN A 25 11.59 -1.88 2.99
C GLN A 25 11.90 -2.33 4.42
N LYS A 26 13.19 -2.47 4.74
CA LYS A 26 13.66 -2.78 6.10
C LYS A 26 13.23 -1.68 7.08
N TYR A 27 13.41 -0.43 6.68
CA TYR A 27 12.99 0.74 7.44
C TYR A 27 11.49 0.76 7.75
N HIS A 28 10.64 0.46 6.76
CA HIS A 28 9.20 0.34 6.92
C HIS A 28 8.81 -0.79 7.87
N GLN A 29 9.48 -1.94 7.78
CA GLN A 29 9.15 -3.12 8.61
C GLN A 29 9.55 -2.93 10.08
N GLU A 30 10.68 -2.26 10.35
CA GLU A 30 11.26 -2.20 11.69
C GLU A 30 10.81 -0.98 12.51
N PHE A 31 10.57 0.19 11.88
CA PHE A 31 10.41 1.46 12.60
C PHE A 31 9.07 2.16 12.42
N GLN A 32 8.16 1.59 11.62
CA GLN A 32 6.84 2.18 11.37
C GLN A 32 5.95 2.04 12.61
N TYR A 33 5.23 3.11 12.96
CA TYR A 33 4.37 3.13 14.16
C TYR A 33 3.00 3.78 13.95
N GLN A 34 2.75 4.39 12.80
CA GLN A 34 1.43 4.92 12.45
C GLN A 34 1.12 4.60 10.99
N ARG A 35 0.00 3.91 10.77
CA ARG A 35 -0.57 3.66 9.45
C ARG A 35 -1.86 4.46 9.38
N THR A 36 -1.78 5.65 8.79
CA THR A 36 -3.02 6.32 8.37
C THR A 36 -3.31 5.82 6.97
N LEU A 37 -4.25 4.90 6.89
CA LEU A 37 -4.84 4.54 5.62
C LEU A 37 -5.68 5.73 5.13
N VAL A 38 -5.30 6.30 3.99
CA VAL A 38 -6.21 7.18 3.21
C VAL A 38 -7.25 6.32 2.48
N ASP A 39 -7.05 5.01 2.53
CA ASP A 39 -7.90 3.96 2.02
C ASP A 39 -8.88 3.43 3.06
N SER A 40 -10.17 3.51 2.75
CA SER A 40 -11.16 2.60 3.33
C SER A 40 -10.77 1.14 3.02
N GLU A 41 -11.30 0.15 3.75
CA GLU A 41 -10.95 -1.26 3.51
C GLU A 41 -11.06 -1.59 2.01
N ASN A 42 -10.22 -2.49 1.48
CA ASN A 42 -10.20 -2.80 0.04
C ASN A 42 -11.61 -3.12 -0.53
N THR A 43 -12.50 -3.67 0.31
CA THR A 43 -13.93 -3.89 0.08
C THR A 43 -14.73 -2.61 -0.14
N ASP A 44 -14.50 -1.56 0.63
CA ASP A 44 -15.19 -0.27 0.51
C ASP A 44 -14.80 0.46 -0.78
N LYS A 45 -13.52 0.43 -1.17
CA LYS A 45 -13.06 1.00 -2.45
C LYS A 45 -13.63 0.29 -3.66
N PHE A 46 -13.78 -1.02 -3.55
CA PHE A 46 -14.40 -1.82 -4.60
C PHE A 46 -15.89 -1.56 -4.70
N LEU A 47 -16.55 -1.37 -3.55
CA LEU A 47 -17.94 -0.94 -3.51
C LEU A 47 -18.11 0.48 -4.08
N MET A 48 -17.13 1.36 -3.88
CA MET A 48 -17.05 2.68 -4.51
C MET A 48 -16.85 2.58 -6.03
N LEU A 49 -15.96 1.70 -6.50
CA LEU A 49 -15.82 1.38 -7.94
C LEU A 49 -17.16 0.88 -8.51
N LEU A 50 -17.80 -0.10 -7.87
CA LEU A 50 -19.13 -0.60 -8.29
C LEU A 50 -20.18 0.51 -8.36
N ARG A 51 -20.23 1.38 -7.36
CA ARG A 51 -21.16 2.54 -7.32
C ARG A 51 -20.86 3.53 -8.44
N GLY A 52 -19.58 3.78 -8.73
CA GLY A 52 -19.14 4.66 -9.81
C GLY A 52 -19.44 4.12 -11.20
N ILE A 53 -19.33 2.81 -11.41
CA ILE A 53 -19.74 2.13 -12.67
C ILE A 53 -21.26 2.14 -12.84
N ALA A 54 -22.00 2.05 -11.73
CA ALA A 54 -23.47 2.09 -11.73
C ALA A 54 -24.05 3.52 -11.83
N ALA A 55 -23.24 4.57 -11.61
CA ALA A 55 -23.67 5.96 -11.68
C ALA A 55 -23.72 6.45 -13.15
N PRO A 56 -24.83 7.05 -13.63
CA PRO A 56 -24.98 7.51 -15.02
C PRO A 56 -23.95 8.55 -15.50
N ASN A 57 -23.26 9.18 -14.56
CA ASN A 57 -22.37 10.32 -14.73
C ASN A 57 -20.93 10.03 -14.27
N GLY A 58 -20.61 8.76 -13.96
CA GLY A 58 -19.22 8.32 -13.73
C GLY A 58 -18.47 9.14 -12.70
N VAL A 59 -19.14 9.69 -11.68
CA VAL A 59 -18.49 10.41 -10.57
C VAL A 59 -17.77 9.36 -9.73
N MET A 60 -16.58 9.06 -10.19
CA MET A 60 -15.68 8.02 -9.77
C MET A 60 -14.41 8.71 -9.34
N MET A 61 -14.00 8.47 -8.10
CA MET A 61 -12.66 8.80 -7.60
C MET A 61 -12.35 10.30 -7.60
N ASP A 62 -11.76 10.79 -6.52
CA ASP A 62 -11.14 12.11 -6.63
C ASP A 62 -9.93 12.01 -7.58
N ASP A 63 -9.56 13.11 -8.22
CA ASP A 63 -8.41 13.17 -9.14
C ASP A 63 -7.12 12.63 -8.49
N LEU A 64 -7.06 12.63 -7.16
CA LEU A 64 -5.97 12.10 -6.35
C LEU A 64 -5.90 10.56 -6.39
N TYR A 65 -7.02 9.88 -6.19
CA TYR A 65 -7.07 8.42 -6.26
C TYR A 65 -6.85 7.91 -7.70
N ASP A 66 -7.37 8.62 -8.71
CA ASP A 66 -7.15 8.23 -10.11
C ASP A 66 -5.68 8.41 -10.54
N SER A 67 -4.97 9.38 -9.95
CA SER A 67 -3.54 9.62 -10.25
C SER A 67 -2.57 8.78 -9.43
N LEU A 68 -2.89 8.45 -8.17
CA LEU A 68 -1.95 7.80 -7.24
C LEU A 68 -2.35 6.38 -6.82
N GLY A 69 -3.56 5.93 -7.15
CA GLY A 69 -4.07 4.63 -6.73
C GLY A 69 -4.27 4.51 -5.21
N ALA A 70 -4.21 3.27 -4.72
CA ALA A 70 -4.43 2.92 -3.32
C ALA A 70 -3.14 3.03 -2.51
N PHE A 71 -2.86 4.22 -1.98
CA PHE A 71 -1.66 4.49 -1.19
C PHE A 71 -1.95 4.71 0.31
N SER A 72 -0.89 4.65 1.11
CA SER A 72 -0.94 4.91 2.55
C SER A 72 0.14 5.89 2.98
N PHE A 73 -0.19 6.78 3.92
CA PHE A 73 0.82 7.58 4.60
C PHE A 73 1.30 6.83 5.84
N ASN A 74 2.62 6.73 5.96
CA ASN A 74 3.28 6.03 7.04
C ASN A 74 4.20 6.98 7.79
N ALA A 75 4.25 6.83 9.11
CA ALA A 75 5.19 7.52 9.96
C ALA A 75 6.15 6.53 10.62
N THR A 76 7.43 6.91 10.69
CA THR A 76 8.52 6.14 11.31
C THR A 76 9.32 6.99 12.28
N LEU A 77 9.85 6.35 13.32
CA LEU A 77 10.83 6.99 14.19
C LEU A 77 12.13 7.13 13.41
N ASP A 78 12.71 8.33 13.39
CA ASP A 78 13.88 8.62 12.57
C ASP A 78 15.12 8.89 13.41
N GLY A 79 15.08 9.99 14.17
CA GLY A 79 16.16 10.42 15.04
C GLY A 79 15.71 10.39 16.50
N PHE A 80 16.20 9.45 17.28
CA PHE A 80 15.80 9.28 18.68
C PHE A 80 16.94 8.72 19.53
N PHE A 81 16.81 8.79 20.85
CA PHE A 81 17.65 8.06 21.78
C PHE A 81 16.82 7.56 22.95
N TYR A 82 17.26 6.47 23.58
CA TYR A 82 16.68 5.99 24.82
C TYR A 82 17.71 6.07 25.95
N GLU A 83 17.23 6.40 27.15
CA GLU A 83 18.03 6.44 28.36
C GLU A 83 17.35 5.60 29.45
N ARG A 84 18.15 4.83 30.18
CA ARG A 84 17.68 4.12 31.37
C ARG A 84 17.67 5.12 32.53
N VAL A 85 16.50 5.45 33.05
CA VAL A 85 16.33 6.41 34.14
C VAL A 85 16.50 5.71 35.50
N THR A 86 15.92 4.52 35.63
CA THR A 86 16.09 3.64 36.80
C THR A 86 16.23 2.19 36.32
N SER A 87 16.41 1.21 37.22
CA SER A 87 16.46 -0.20 36.81
C SER A 87 15.22 -0.67 36.04
N THR A 88 14.04 -0.10 36.32
CA THR A 88 12.77 -0.48 35.70
C THR A 88 12.25 0.56 34.70
N ARG A 89 12.75 1.80 34.72
CA ARG A 89 12.18 2.91 33.96
C ARG A 89 13.10 3.37 32.83
N THR A 90 12.52 3.51 31.65
CA THR A 90 13.21 3.97 30.44
C THR A 90 12.55 5.25 29.92
N ARG A 91 13.36 6.17 29.41
CA ARG A 91 12.91 7.36 28.70
C ARG A 91 13.34 7.27 27.25
N LEU A 92 12.39 7.43 26.34
CA LEU A 92 12.59 7.59 24.91
C LEU A 92 12.43 9.07 24.54
N VAL A 93 13.44 9.65 23.91
CA VAL A 93 13.44 11.03 23.43
C VAL A 93 13.49 11.03 21.91
N ILE A 94 12.37 11.40 21.29
CA ILE A 94 12.20 11.45 19.84
C ILE A 94 12.46 12.88 19.38
N LYS A 95 13.52 13.06 18.58
CA LYS A 95 13.89 14.35 17.99
C LYS A 95 13.37 14.49 16.56
N GLU A 96 13.28 13.40 15.82
CA GLU A 96 12.92 13.40 14.42
C GLU A 96 12.02 12.22 14.10
N ILE A 97 11.00 12.48 13.30
CA ILE A 97 10.14 11.48 12.68
C ILE A 97 10.29 11.60 11.17
N SER A 98 9.84 10.58 10.46
CA SER A 98 9.77 10.62 9.01
C SER A 98 8.38 10.27 8.52
N LEU A 99 7.94 10.96 7.48
CA LEU A 99 6.71 10.66 6.76
C LEU A 99 7.05 10.22 5.33
N TYR A 100 6.31 9.24 4.83
CA TYR A 100 6.40 8.80 3.43
C TYR A 100 5.10 8.14 2.99
N MET A 101 4.90 8.13 1.68
CA MET A 101 3.84 7.39 1.02
C MET A 101 4.33 5.98 0.72
N ARG A 102 3.45 5.00 0.92
CA ARG A 102 3.61 3.62 0.45
C ARG A 102 2.41 3.24 -0.38
N ASP A 103 2.64 2.95 -1.65
CA ASP A 103 1.67 2.34 -2.55
C ASP A 103 2.04 0.86 -2.70
N VAL A 104 1.07 0.02 -2.34
CA VAL A 104 1.21 -1.41 -2.53
C VAL A 104 0.53 -1.71 -3.85
N PHE A 105 1.30 -1.61 -4.93
CA PHE A 105 0.86 -2.07 -6.24
C PHE A 105 0.89 -3.60 -6.27
N THR A 106 0.01 -4.18 -5.47
CA THR A 106 -0.04 -5.61 -5.28
C THR A 106 -1.32 -6.18 -5.82
N PHE A 107 -1.13 -7.09 -6.76
CA PHE A 107 -2.12 -8.09 -7.08
C PHE A 107 -2.12 -9.11 -5.92
N HIS A 108 -2.61 -8.75 -4.74
CA HIS A 108 -2.83 -9.71 -3.64
C HIS A 108 -4.29 -10.12 -3.60
N ASP A 109 -4.52 -11.43 -3.47
CA ASP A 109 -5.81 -11.93 -3.06
C ASP A 109 -6.04 -11.48 -1.62
N ARG A 110 -7.22 -10.92 -1.33
CA ARG A 110 -7.59 -10.43 -0.01
C ARG A 110 -7.65 -11.61 0.97
N GLU A 111 -7.43 -11.36 2.27
CA GLU A 111 -7.35 -12.43 3.27
C GLU A 111 -8.53 -13.42 3.22
N ARG A 112 -8.19 -14.68 2.97
CA ARG A 112 -8.80 -16.00 3.24
C ARG A 112 -10.33 -16.22 3.11
N LYS A 113 -11.17 -15.23 2.84
CA LYS A 113 -12.63 -15.39 2.68
C LYS A 113 -13.18 -14.83 1.36
N GLY A 114 -12.44 -13.99 0.65
CA GLY A 114 -12.80 -13.49 -0.69
C GLY A 114 -12.13 -14.33 -1.79
N GLY A 115 -12.76 -14.40 -2.96
CA GLY A 115 -12.16 -14.99 -4.16
C GLY A 115 -10.89 -14.26 -4.61
N THR A 116 -10.35 -14.68 -5.76
CA THR A 116 -9.24 -13.97 -6.36
C THR A 116 -9.69 -12.63 -6.92
N GLN A 117 -8.89 -11.57 -6.71
CA GLN A 117 -9.25 -10.22 -7.12
C GLN A 117 -9.53 -10.16 -8.62
N TYR A 118 -10.69 -9.62 -8.99
CA TYR A 118 -11.05 -9.36 -10.38
C TYR A 118 -10.35 -8.11 -10.92
N LEU A 119 -9.73 -8.23 -12.10
CA LEU A 119 -8.90 -7.19 -12.73
C LEU A 119 -9.46 -6.68 -14.07
N GLY A 120 -10.70 -7.04 -14.41
CA GLY A 120 -11.32 -6.66 -15.69
C GLY A 120 -11.56 -7.85 -16.62
N HIS A 121 -12.29 -7.62 -17.71
CA HIS A 121 -12.27 -8.51 -18.87
C HIS A 121 -11.41 -7.88 -19.96
N TRP A 122 -10.48 -8.64 -20.53
CA TRP A 122 -9.46 -8.14 -21.44
C TRP A 122 -9.58 -8.80 -22.80
N ASN A 123 -9.19 -8.07 -23.84
CA ASN A 123 -8.98 -8.59 -25.19
C ASN A 123 -7.82 -7.83 -25.87
N LYS A 124 -7.63 -8.04 -27.17
CA LYS A 124 -6.55 -7.39 -27.94
C LYS A 124 -6.73 -5.86 -28.11
N SER A 125 -7.94 -5.33 -27.93
CA SER A 125 -8.25 -3.90 -28.10
C SER A 125 -8.35 -3.12 -26.78
N GLY A 126 -8.34 -3.80 -25.62
CA GLY A 126 -8.31 -3.16 -24.31
C GLY A 126 -8.97 -4.01 -23.23
N PHE A 127 -9.54 -3.35 -22.23
CA PHE A 127 -10.30 -4.01 -21.17
C PHE A 127 -11.63 -3.32 -20.92
N ILE A 128 -12.55 -4.05 -20.30
CA ILE A 128 -13.85 -3.57 -19.83
C ILE A 128 -14.09 -4.06 -18.40
N ILE A 129 -14.99 -3.37 -17.69
CA ILE A 129 -15.46 -3.82 -16.38
C ILE A 129 -16.89 -4.35 -16.50
N VAL A 130 -17.12 -5.55 -15.97
CA VAL A 130 -18.41 -6.24 -15.99
C VAL A 130 -18.93 -6.28 -14.54
N PRO A 131 -19.97 -5.50 -14.19
CA PRO A 131 -20.44 -5.38 -12.80
C PRO A 131 -20.79 -6.70 -12.11
N SER A 132 -21.32 -7.68 -12.85
CA SER A 132 -21.64 -9.01 -12.30
C SER A 132 -20.38 -9.80 -11.94
N ALA A 133 -19.34 -9.73 -12.77
CA ALA A 133 -18.06 -10.41 -12.52
C ALA A 133 -17.26 -9.76 -11.39
N VAL A 134 -17.40 -8.44 -11.25
CA VAL A 134 -16.92 -7.64 -10.12
C VAL A 134 -17.56 -8.18 -8.83
N ALA A 135 -18.89 -8.24 -8.74
CA ALA A 135 -19.57 -8.81 -7.57
C ALA A 135 -19.19 -10.28 -7.31
N ALA A 136 -19.05 -11.09 -8.37
CA ALA A 136 -18.66 -12.49 -8.25
C ALA A 136 -17.25 -12.69 -7.69
N GLY A 137 -16.26 -11.90 -8.15
CA GLY A 137 -14.87 -11.99 -7.69
C GLY A 137 -14.68 -11.63 -6.21
N GLU A 138 -15.55 -10.78 -5.66
CA GLU A 138 -15.51 -10.42 -4.24
C GLU A 138 -16.27 -11.38 -3.34
N LEU A 139 -17.46 -11.79 -3.76
CA LEU A 139 -18.41 -12.52 -2.91
C LEU A 139 -18.26 -14.04 -3.02
N SER A 140 -17.44 -14.52 -3.96
CA SER A 140 -17.34 -15.93 -4.27
C SER A 140 -15.93 -16.33 -4.71
N THR A 141 -15.49 -17.50 -4.28
CA THR A 141 -14.30 -18.19 -4.80
C THR A 141 -14.61 -19.01 -6.05
N ALA A 142 -15.86 -19.01 -6.52
CA ALA A 142 -16.32 -19.91 -7.56
C ALA A 142 -16.00 -19.36 -8.96
N ASP A 143 -14.96 -19.93 -9.57
CA ASP A 143 -14.44 -19.55 -10.89
C ASP A 143 -15.48 -19.57 -12.01
N TRP A 144 -16.51 -20.42 -11.92
CA TRP A 144 -17.54 -20.55 -12.97
C TRP A 144 -18.41 -19.30 -13.14
N LEU A 145 -18.41 -18.38 -12.18
CA LEU A 145 -19.08 -17.08 -12.30
C LEU A 145 -18.32 -16.10 -13.20
N MET A 146 -17.10 -16.45 -13.63
CA MET A 146 -16.21 -15.64 -14.43
C MET A 146 -16.20 -16.15 -15.87
N TYR A 147 -17.18 -15.73 -16.67
CA TYR A 147 -17.33 -16.14 -18.07
C TYR A 147 -16.95 -15.01 -19.04
N PRO A 148 -16.42 -15.33 -20.24
CA PRO A 148 -16.16 -14.33 -21.27
C PRO A 148 -17.44 -13.60 -21.69
N VAL A 149 -17.31 -12.31 -22.01
CA VAL A 149 -18.45 -11.48 -22.45
C VAL A 149 -18.21 -10.92 -23.83
N ALA A 150 -19.26 -10.86 -24.64
CA ALA A 150 -19.24 -10.28 -25.98
C ALA A 150 -19.82 -8.87 -25.97
N ARG A 151 -19.02 -7.87 -26.35
CA ARG A 151 -19.48 -6.49 -26.49
C ARG A 151 -20.51 -6.40 -27.63
N GLY A 152 -21.72 -5.93 -27.31
CA GLY A 152 -22.81 -5.80 -28.30
C GLY A 152 -23.37 -7.13 -28.81
N GLY A 153 -23.10 -8.25 -28.13
CA GLY A 153 -23.61 -9.58 -28.53
C GLY A 153 -22.94 -10.19 -29.76
N ILE A 154 -21.92 -9.53 -30.32
CA ILE A 154 -21.17 -10.04 -31.47
C ILE A 154 -20.03 -10.91 -30.93
N VAL A 155 -19.97 -12.17 -31.34
CA VAL A 155 -18.89 -13.09 -30.96
C VAL A 155 -17.80 -13.05 -32.02
N SER A 156 -16.72 -12.34 -31.72
CA SER A 156 -15.52 -12.27 -32.54
C SER A 156 -14.29 -11.99 -31.67
N ASP A 157 -13.10 -12.25 -32.16
CA ASP A 157 -11.83 -11.92 -31.47
C ASP A 157 -11.75 -10.45 -31.02
N ALA A 158 -12.39 -9.53 -31.74
CA ALA A 158 -12.37 -8.10 -31.45
C ALA A 158 -13.40 -7.68 -30.38
N THR A 159 -14.38 -8.54 -30.09
CA THR A 159 -15.55 -8.18 -29.28
C THR A 159 -15.72 -9.07 -28.06
N VAL A 160 -15.08 -10.24 -28.01
CA VAL A 160 -15.05 -11.10 -26.84
C VAL A 160 -13.93 -10.64 -25.90
N PHE A 161 -14.30 -10.39 -24.64
CA PHE A 161 -13.38 -10.08 -23.56
C PHE A 161 -13.39 -11.21 -22.55
N TYR A 162 -12.21 -11.60 -22.06
CA TYR A 162 -12.01 -12.70 -21.13
C TYR A 162 -11.73 -12.18 -19.72
N PRO A 163 -12.32 -12.76 -18.66
CA PRO A 163 -12.05 -12.33 -17.30
C PRO A 163 -10.56 -12.55 -16.96
N VAL A 164 -9.93 -11.52 -16.41
CA VAL A 164 -8.58 -11.59 -15.86
C VAL A 164 -8.67 -11.34 -14.37
N ARG A 165 -7.99 -12.20 -13.62
CA ARG A 165 -7.95 -12.19 -12.16
C ARG A 165 -6.52 -12.27 -11.69
N ASN A 166 -6.32 -11.94 -10.43
CA ASN A 166 -5.00 -12.01 -9.83
C ASN A 166 -4.42 -13.44 -9.87
N LYS A 167 -5.24 -14.48 -9.69
CA LYS A 167 -4.81 -15.87 -9.85
C LYS A 167 -4.18 -16.15 -11.22
N ASP A 168 -4.71 -15.56 -12.29
CA ASP A 168 -4.17 -15.74 -13.65
C ASP A 168 -2.76 -15.13 -13.75
N TYR A 169 -2.53 -13.98 -13.10
CA TYR A 169 -1.22 -13.37 -12.99
C TYR A 169 -0.25 -14.23 -12.16
N ARG A 170 -0.69 -14.78 -11.02
CA ARG A 170 0.13 -15.67 -10.19
C ARG A 170 0.49 -16.98 -10.90
N ASP A 171 -0.46 -17.59 -11.58
CA ASP A 171 -0.23 -18.81 -12.36
C ASP A 171 0.78 -18.53 -13.49
N TRP A 172 0.70 -17.35 -14.13
CA TRP A 172 1.71 -16.90 -15.10
C TRP A 172 3.09 -16.69 -14.45
N GLN A 173 3.17 -16.02 -13.31
CA GLN A 173 4.43 -15.78 -12.59
C GLN A 173 5.10 -17.11 -12.20
N LEU A 174 4.32 -18.06 -11.66
CA LEU A 174 4.81 -19.40 -11.28
C LEU A 174 5.36 -20.16 -12.49
N LYS A 175 4.66 -20.09 -13.63
CA LYS A 175 5.06 -20.76 -14.87
C LYS A 175 6.35 -20.18 -15.46
N HIS A 176 6.49 -18.86 -15.46
CA HIS A 176 7.60 -18.18 -16.14
C HIS A 176 8.75 -17.80 -15.21
N LYS A 177 8.57 -17.94 -13.89
CA LYS A 177 9.51 -17.50 -12.84
C LYS A 177 9.94 -16.03 -13.02
N GLN A 178 9.00 -15.21 -13.45
CA GLN A 178 9.20 -13.80 -13.77
C GLN A 178 8.11 -12.96 -13.12
N GLY A 179 8.41 -11.67 -12.92
CA GLY A 179 7.57 -10.73 -12.19
C GLY A 179 7.91 -10.67 -10.69
N GLY A 180 7.10 -9.94 -9.94
CA GLY A 180 7.18 -9.82 -8.49
C GLY A 180 6.05 -8.94 -7.96
N ASP A 181 6.02 -8.74 -6.65
CA ASP A 181 5.16 -7.73 -6.03
C ASP A 181 5.89 -6.39 -6.06
N MET A 182 5.23 -5.36 -6.57
CA MET A 182 5.79 -4.03 -6.64
C MET A 182 5.23 -3.22 -5.47
N VAL A 183 6.13 -2.73 -4.62
CA VAL A 183 5.78 -1.78 -3.56
C VAL A 183 6.53 -0.51 -3.85
N LEU A 184 5.80 0.55 -4.10
CA LEU A 184 6.34 1.87 -4.36
C LEU A 184 6.36 2.64 -3.04
N TYR A 185 7.46 3.33 -2.79
CA TYR A 185 7.59 4.26 -1.70
C TYR A 185 7.92 5.62 -2.29
N SER A 186 7.34 6.69 -1.74
CA SER A 186 7.84 8.03 -2.03
C SER A 186 9.20 8.23 -1.36
N ASP A 187 9.86 9.33 -1.71
CA ASP A 187 10.89 9.89 -0.87
C ASP A 187 10.34 10.16 0.54
N ARG A 188 11.24 10.04 1.51
CA ARG A 188 10.96 10.25 2.93
C ARG A 188 11.19 11.71 3.28
N GLU A 189 10.23 12.30 3.97
CA GLU A 189 10.35 13.66 4.52
C GLU A 189 10.68 13.60 6.01
N ARG A 190 11.87 14.08 6.38
CA ARG A 190 12.34 14.17 7.78
C ARG A 190 11.72 15.40 8.45
N ILE A 191 11.08 15.19 9.59
CA ILE A 191 10.47 16.25 10.38
C ILE A 191 11.14 16.31 11.76
N SER A 192 11.78 17.44 12.06
CA SER A 192 12.31 17.69 13.41
C SER A 192 11.21 18.15 14.37
N LEU A 193 11.11 17.47 15.52
CA LEU A 193 10.20 17.83 16.61
C LEU A 193 10.87 18.87 17.52
N ARG A 194 10.23 20.04 17.65
CA ARG A 194 10.67 21.13 18.52
C ARG A 194 9.49 21.64 19.36
N PRO A 195 9.44 21.36 20.68
CA PRO A 195 10.41 20.57 21.45
C PRO A 195 10.39 19.07 21.08
N ALA A 196 11.46 18.35 21.41
CA ALA A 196 11.51 16.90 21.24
C ALA A 196 10.38 16.21 22.02
N LYS A 197 9.85 15.12 21.49
CA LYS A 197 8.80 14.34 22.17
C LYS A 197 9.46 13.36 23.13
N VAL A 198 9.09 13.45 24.40
CA VAL A 198 9.60 12.57 25.46
C VAL A 198 8.50 11.59 25.87
N LEU A 199 8.84 10.31 25.94
CA LEU A 199 8.00 9.23 26.45
C LEU A 199 8.78 8.53 27.56
N GLU A 200 8.12 8.28 28.69
CA GLU A 200 8.68 7.46 29.76
C GLU A 200 7.78 6.26 30.00
N PHE A 201 8.39 5.09 30.16
CA PHE A 201 7.68 3.84 30.36
C PHE A 201 8.53 2.86 31.17
N ASP A 202 7.86 1.94 31.86
CA ASP A 202 8.49 0.85 32.58
C ASP A 202 8.72 -0.34 31.63
N LEU A 203 9.88 -0.98 31.72
CA LEU A 203 10.26 -2.18 30.96
C LEU A 203 10.10 -3.46 31.80
#